data_AF-A0AA48H9L4-F1
#
_entry.id   AF-A0AA48H9L4-F1
#
_cell.length_a   1.000
_cell.length_b   1.000
_cell.length_c   1.000
_cell.angle_alpha   90.00
_cell.angle_beta   90.00
_cell.angle_gamma   90.00
#
_symmetry.space_group_name_H-M   'P 1'
#
loop_
_entity.id
_entity.type
_entity.pdbx_description
1 polymer ?
#
loop_
_entity_poly.entity_id
_entity_poly.type
_entity_poly.pdbx_seq_one_letter_code
_entity_poly.pdbx_strand_id
1 'polypeptide(L)'
;MTQEERNQLIKTSWELHSRVETAYLNHPASKMDTDWLEKQRLLLADMALHLLQTAMSPESIKLDRLRDNIHSILTISDQFLPEVDLKRMTEELY
;
A
#
# COMPACT_ATOMS: atom_id res chain seq x y z
N MET A 1 5.69 -1.17 22.62
CA MET A 1 5.66 0.15 21.97
C MET A 1 4.83 1.08 22.84
N THR A 2 5.38 2.25 23.18
CA THR A 2 4.70 3.31 23.92
C THR A 2 3.77 4.11 23.01
N GLN A 3 2.87 4.92 23.59
CA GLN A 3 2.02 5.80 22.79
C GLN A 3 2.83 6.82 21.98
N GLU A 4 3.94 7.32 22.53
CA GLU A 4 4.82 8.27 21.87
C GLU A 4 5.51 7.65 20.65
N GLU A 5 6.09 6.46 20.82
CA GLU A 5 6.70 5.70 19.71
C GLU A 5 5.68 5.43 18.59
N ARG A 6 4.44 5.07 18.96
CA ARG A 6 3.36 4.84 17.99
C ARG A 6 3.00 6.12 17.23
N ASN A 7 2.82 7.22 17.94
CA ASN A 7 2.49 8.52 17.32
C ASN A 7 3.60 8.98 16.38
N GLN A 8 4.86 8.77 16.77
CA GLN A 8 6.01 9.09 15.93
C GLN A 8 6.05 8.23 14.66
N LEU A 9 5.74 6.92 14.76
CA LEU A 9 5.62 6.05 13.60
C LEU A 9 4.51 6.50 12.64
N ILE A 10 3.33 6.84 13.16
CA ILE A 10 2.22 7.36 12.34
C ILE A 10 2.63 8.66 11.65
N LYS A 11 3.23 9.61 12.37
CA LYS A 11 3.70 10.87 11.81
C LYS A 11 4.71 10.64 10.68
N THR A 12 5.73 9.80 10.92
CA THR A 12 6.72 9.45 9.90
C THR A 12 6.07 8.75 8.70
N SER A 13 5.06 7.91 8.91
CA SER A 13 4.35 7.26 7.81
C SER A 13 3.64 8.26 6.87
N TRP A 14 3.09 9.36 7.41
CA TRP A 14 2.50 10.43 6.60
C TRP A 14 3.55 11.17 5.75
N GLU A 15 4.71 11.47 6.35
CA GLU A 15 5.82 12.10 5.62
C GLU A 15 6.35 11.20 4.49
N LEU A 16 6.42 9.89 4.73
CA LEU A 16 6.82 8.91 3.71
C LEU A 16 5.76 8.78 2.62
N HIS A 17 4.48 8.71 2.99
CA HIS A 17 3.36 8.63 2.04
C HIS A 17 3.40 9.77 1.04
N SER A 18 3.49 11.02 1.51
CA SER A 18 3.57 12.18 0.62
C SER A 18 4.75 12.12 -0.38
N ARG A 19 5.90 11.58 0.04
CA ARG A 19 7.08 11.43 -0.83
C ARG A 19 6.86 10.34 -1.88
N VAL A 20 6.32 9.20 -1.48
CA VAL A 20 6.08 8.06 -2.36
C VAL A 20 4.96 8.40 -3.36
N GLU A 21 3.86 9.00 -2.90
CA GLU A 21 2.76 9.47 -3.75
C GLU A 21 3.26 10.48 -4.79
N THR A 22 4.05 11.48 -4.37
CA THR A 22 4.65 12.45 -5.30
C THR A 22 5.54 11.75 -6.35
N ALA A 23 6.35 10.77 -5.94
CA ALA A 23 7.17 10.00 -6.86
C ALA A 23 6.31 9.20 -7.85
N TYR A 24 5.23 8.56 -7.39
CA TYR A 24 4.30 7.80 -8.22
C TYR A 24 3.61 8.69 -9.26
N LEU A 25 3.09 9.84 -8.84
CA LEU A 25 2.41 10.81 -9.71
C LEU A 25 3.34 11.41 -10.77
N ASN A 26 4.60 11.66 -10.40
CA ASN A 26 5.61 12.18 -11.31
C ASN A 26 6.26 11.11 -12.20
N HIS A 27 6.00 9.82 -11.95
CA HIS A 27 6.57 8.75 -12.76
C HIS A 27 5.88 8.70 -14.14
N PRO A 28 6.61 8.89 -15.26
CA PRO A 28 6.01 9.09 -16.57
C PRO A 28 5.40 7.82 -17.17
N ALA A 29 5.84 6.65 -16.71
CA ALA A 29 5.40 5.36 -17.27
C ALA A 29 3.88 5.16 -17.25
N SER A 30 3.41 4.51 -18.30
CA SER A 30 2.09 4.00 -18.57
C SER A 30 2.13 2.46 -18.68
N LYS A 31 0.97 1.81 -18.76
CA LYS A 31 0.84 0.35 -18.63
C LYS A 31 1.64 -0.48 -19.64
N MET A 32 1.95 0.09 -20.81
CA MET A 32 2.68 -0.60 -21.88
C MET A 32 4.19 -0.31 -21.85
N ASP A 33 4.65 0.56 -20.96
CA ASP A 33 6.05 0.95 -20.88
C ASP A 33 6.85 -0.08 -20.09
N THR A 34 8.14 -0.22 -20.43
CA THR A 34 9.08 -1.10 -19.71
C THR A 34 9.18 -0.77 -18.23
N ASP A 35 9.01 0.51 -17.89
CA ASP A 35 9.14 1.03 -16.53
C ASP A 35 7.80 0.99 -15.76
N TRP A 36 6.77 0.36 -16.31
CA TRP A 36 5.47 0.22 -15.64
C TRP A 36 5.61 -0.45 -14.28
N LEU A 37 6.39 -1.54 -14.19
CA LEU A 37 6.59 -2.24 -12.92
C LEU A 37 7.29 -1.37 -11.88
N GLU A 38 8.19 -0.47 -12.28
CA GLU A 38 8.81 0.48 -11.34
C GLU A 38 7.77 1.46 -10.77
N LYS A 39 6.88 1.98 -11.62
CA LYS A 39 5.75 2.79 -11.17
C LYS A 39 4.84 2.02 -10.22
N GLN A 40 4.59 0.73 -10.48
CA GLN A 40 3.80 -0.12 -9.59
C GLN A 40 4.50 -0.41 -8.25
N ARG A 41 5.84 -0.43 -8.20
CA ARG A 41 6.58 -0.54 -6.93
C ARG A 41 6.34 0.65 -6.02
N LEU A 42 6.28 1.86 -6.59
CA LEU A 42 5.93 3.07 -5.83
C LEU A 42 4.49 2.97 -5.28
N LEU A 43 3.54 2.52 -6.10
CA LEU A 43 2.16 2.33 -5.66
C LEU A 43 2.04 1.24 -4.57
N LEU A 44 2.79 0.15 -4.69
CA LEU A 44 2.84 -0.90 -3.66
C LEU A 44 3.39 -0.36 -2.33
N ALA A 45 4.47 0.42 -2.38
CA ALA A 45 5.05 1.05 -1.21
C ALA A 45 4.05 2.02 -0.54
N ASP A 46 3.30 2.77 -1.34
CA ASP A 46 2.27 3.69 -0.85
C ASP A 46 1.13 2.93 -0.14
N MET A 47 0.62 1.86 -0.75
CA MET A 47 -0.41 1.03 -0.15
C MET A 47 0.05 0.33 1.13
N ALA A 48 1.34 -0.04 1.22
CA ALA A 48 1.91 -0.58 2.45
C ALA A 48 1.94 0.47 3.58
N LEU A 49 2.14 1.76 3.26
CA LEU A 49 2.06 2.85 4.24
C LEU A 49 0.63 3.08 4.72
N HIS A 50 -0.37 2.98 3.83
CA HIS A 50 -1.79 2.99 4.24
C HIS A 50 -2.15 1.83 5.18
N LEU A 51 -1.63 0.63 4.90
CA LEU A 51 -1.80 -0.52 5.79
C LEU A 51 -1.14 -0.27 7.15
N LEU A 52 0.09 0.26 7.17
CA LEU A 52 0.79 0.63 8.40
C LEU A 52 -0.03 1.64 9.21
N GLN A 53 -0.53 2.72 8.60
CA GLN A 53 -1.36 3.72 9.26
C GLN A 53 -2.63 3.11 9.85
N THR A 54 -3.29 2.21 9.10
CA THR A 54 -4.51 1.52 9.55
C THR A 54 -4.25 0.60 10.73
N ALA A 55 -3.18 -0.19 10.69
CA ALA A 55 -2.82 -1.15 11.74
C ALA A 55 -2.26 -0.47 12.99
N MET A 56 -1.57 0.66 12.83
CA MET A 56 -0.92 1.40 13.92
C MET A 56 -1.83 2.42 14.59
N SER A 57 -3.03 2.66 14.04
CA SER A 57 -4.02 3.58 14.61
C SER A 57 -4.19 3.34 16.14
N PRO A 58 -4.31 4.40 16.95
CA PRO A 58 -4.63 4.25 18.37
C PRO A 58 -6.05 3.73 18.61
N GLU A 59 -6.94 3.87 17.62
CA GLU A 59 -8.30 3.34 17.66
C GLU A 59 -8.33 1.85 17.29
N SER A 60 -9.49 1.21 17.50
CA SER A 60 -9.74 -0.13 16.95
C SER A 60 -9.57 -0.14 15.44
N ILE A 61 -9.02 -1.22 14.89
CA ILE A 61 -8.84 -1.36 13.46
C ILE A 61 -10.19 -1.33 12.73
N LYS A 62 -10.29 -0.48 11.71
CA LYS A 62 -11.46 -0.39 10.83
C LYS A 62 -11.36 -1.51 9.80
N LEU A 63 -12.19 -2.56 9.95
CA LEU A 63 -12.08 -3.80 9.16
C LEU A 63 -12.27 -3.57 7.66
N ASP A 64 -13.17 -2.67 7.31
CA ASP A 64 -13.37 -2.11 5.98
C ASP A 64 -12.08 -1.52 5.40
N ARG A 65 -11.37 -0.66 6.15
CA ARG A 65 -10.08 -0.10 5.71
C ARG A 65 -8.99 -1.17 5.59
N LEU A 66 -8.92 -2.09 6.55
CA LEU A 66 -7.98 -3.21 6.49
C LEU A 66 -8.20 -4.04 5.21
N ARG A 67 -9.45 -4.37 4.92
CA ARG A 67 -9.85 -5.11 3.72
C ARG A 67 -9.43 -4.38 2.45
N ASP A 68 -9.74 -3.10 2.33
CA ASP A 68 -9.40 -2.29 1.15
C ASP A 68 -7.88 -2.20 0.93
N ASN A 69 -7.11 -2.05 2.01
CA ASN A 69 -5.65 -2.04 1.96
C ASN A 69 -5.10 -3.39 1.46
N ILE A 70 -5.59 -4.50 2.02
CA ILE A 70 -5.15 -5.85 1.63
C ILE A 70 -5.54 -6.12 0.17
N HIS A 71 -6.77 -5.82 -0.23
CA HIS A 71 -7.23 -5.97 -1.61
C HIS A 71 -6.30 -5.24 -2.59
N SER A 72 -5.97 -3.99 -2.28
CA SER A 72 -5.10 -3.16 -3.12
C SER A 72 -3.68 -3.70 -3.18
N ILE A 73 -3.10 -4.09 -2.04
CA ILE A 73 -1.76 -4.70 -1.97
C ILE A 73 -1.70 -5.98 -2.81
N LEU A 74 -2.65 -6.90 -2.61
CA LEU A 74 -2.70 -8.15 -3.37
C LEU A 74 -2.85 -7.91 -4.87
N THR A 75 -3.72 -6.97 -5.26
CA THR A 75 -3.92 -6.60 -6.68
C THR A 75 -2.64 -6.06 -7.31
N ILE A 76 -1.86 -5.25 -6.59
CA ILE A 76 -0.59 -4.72 -7.12
C ILE A 76 0.49 -5.79 -7.11
N SER A 77 0.61 -6.57 -6.04
CA SER A 77 1.57 -7.66 -5.89
C SER A 77 1.40 -8.76 -6.93
N ASP A 78 0.19 -9.00 -7.43
CA ASP A 78 -0.09 -9.93 -8.52
C ASP A 78 0.74 -9.65 -9.78
N GLN A 79 1.04 -8.38 -10.06
CA GLN A 79 1.90 -7.98 -11.19
C GLN A 79 3.36 -8.40 -11.02
N PHE A 80 3.80 -8.70 -9.79
CA PHE A 80 5.16 -9.13 -9.47
C PHE A 80 5.26 -10.64 -9.19
N LEU A 81 4.14 -11.28 -8.87
CA LEU A 81 4.02 -12.71 -8.52
C LEU A 81 2.90 -13.38 -9.36
N PRO A 82 3.02 -13.36 -10.70
CA PRO A 82 1.95 -13.81 -11.60
C PRO A 82 1.60 -15.30 -11.45
N GLU A 83 2.46 -16.10 -10.84
CA GLU A 83 2.26 -17.53 -10.61
C GLU A 83 1.32 -17.86 -9.44
N VAL A 84 1.04 -16.89 -8.56
CA VAL A 84 0.27 -17.11 -7.32
C VAL A 84 -1.23 -16.80 -7.48
N ASP A 85 -1.61 -16.03 -8.51
CA ASP A 85 -2.99 -15.55 -8.73
C ASP A 85 -3.55 -14.81 -7.50
N LEU A 86 -2.77 -13.85 -6.98
CA LEU A 86 -3.12 -13.06 -5.80
C LEU A 86 -4.39 -12.25 -6.04
N LYS A 87 -4.64 -11.84 -7.28
CA LYS A 87 -5.86 -11.13 -7.65
C LYS A 87 -7.10 -11.97 -7.40
N ARG A 88 -7.10 -13.27 -7.73
CA ARG A 88 -8.23 -14.14 -7.41
C ARG A 88 -8.44 -14.28 -5.90
N MET A 89 -7.38 -14.31 -5.11
CA MET A 89 -7.50 -14.38 -3.64
C MET A 89 -8.23 -13.18 -3.04
N THR A 90 -8.33 -12.05 -3.74
CA THR A 90 -9.07 -10.88 -3.24
C THR A 90 -10.58 -11.07 -3.27
N GLU A 91 -11.10 -12.04 -4.03
CA GLU A 91 -12.53 -12.37 -4.06
C GLU A 91 -13.02 -12.90 -2.71
N GLU A 92 -12.17 -13.62 -1.97
CA GLU A 92 -12.46 -14.16 -0.63
C GLU A 92 -12.49 -13.09 0.47
N LEU A 93 -12.17 -11.83 0.14
CA LEU A 93 -12.22 -10.73 1.10
C LEU A 93 -13.63 -10.12 1.25
N TYR A 94 -14.59 -10.45 0.37
CA TYR A 94 -15.94 -9.87 0.32
C TYR A 94 -17.04 -10.94 0.43
#